data_AF-K7S1B1-F1
#
_entry.id   AF-K7S1B1-F1
#
_cell.length_a   1.000
_cell.length_b   1.000
_cell.length_c   1.000
_cell.angle_alpha   90.00
_cell.angle_beta   90.00
_cell.angle_gamma   90.00
#
_symmetry.space_group_name_H-M   'P 1'
#
loop_
_entity.id
_entity.type
_entity.pdbx_description
1 polymer ?
#
loop_
_entity_poly.entity_id
_entity_poly.type
_entity_poly.pdbx_seq_one_letter_code
_entity_poly.pdbx_strand_id
1 'polypeptide(L)'
;MQRVAVVVTWLIRGGSLPDDLMKWDGRWYLRVVKGGYHLPAPGSWESDMAFFPGLPAVGRLLARCGLDPSWATLLAAWIGFACAAAVIVLVGREVGGDRVGALLVLLWGVAPMSFVQVLGYSEGWFIALVGLGLLMGLRRQWIRAGLAICVAGVFRPAVVPMGVLLALAWVAAWPVFRRGVDAAERRRRFIGAALTPWGMLGFVALVGARNGRWDGYFMIQKAWGTRLGWPGEVFRLAAKYWPVAPYNWRYFGLVIAAVILYLILLMVMIATREKPLLRAQVALVLALTVFTEGFFRSKARFLLPAFPAFLPVARLLAKAPTWVQVVVMAVLTAASTWWGVYMVGSRYSP
;
A
#
# COMPACT_ATOMS: atom_id res chain seq x y z
N MET A 1 -4.43 8.35 -18.39
CA MET A 1 -3.58 9.38 -19.03
C MET A 1 -2.24 9.56 -18.31
N GLN A 2 -2.21 9.97 -17.04
CA GLN A 2 -0.95 10.20 -16.30
C GLN A 2 0.08 9.05 -16.41
N ARG A 3 -0.35 7.79 -16.20
CA ARG A 3 0.53 6.62 -16.25
C ARG A 3 1.17 6.41 -17.62
N VAL A 4 0.36 6.56 -18.66
CA VAL A 4 0.83 6.54 -20.05
C VAL A 4 1.81 7.68 -20.28
N ALA A 5 1.52 8.89 -19.79
CA ALA A 5 2.43 10.03 -19.93
C ALA A 5 3.79 9.78 -19.24
N VAL A 6 3.82 9.16 -18.06
CA VAL A 6 5.08 8.76 -17.41
C VAL A 6 5.87 7.78 -18.28
N VAL A 7 5.22 6.72 -18.76
CA VAL A 7 5.88 5.69 -19.59
C VAL A 7 6.36 6.26 -20.92
N VAL A 8 5.52 7.00 -21.64
CA VAL A 8 5.86 7.62 -22.93
C VAL A 8 6.99 8.63 -22.76
N THR A 9 6.93 9.50 -21.75
CA THR A 9 8.01 10.47 -21.49
C THR A 9 9.31 9.76 -21.15
N TRP A 10 9.25 8.65 -20.41
CA TRP A 10 10.42 7.85 -20.08
C TRP A 10 11.04 7.18 -21.31
N LEU A 11 10.21 6.61 -22.20
CA LEU A 11 10.66 6.05 -23.48
C LEU A 11 11.31 7.10 -24.37
N ILE A 12 10.73 8.31 -24.47
CA ILE A 12 11.31 9.43 -25.22
C ILE A 12 12.70 9.81 -24.67
N ARG A 13 12.94 9.63 -23.37
CA ARG A 13 14.23 9.87 -22.72
C ARG A 13 15.24 8.72 -22.87
N GLY A 14 14.95 7.73 -23.71
CA GLY A 14 15.81 6.58 -23.97
C GLY A 14 15.63 5.41 -22.99
N GLY A 15 14.55 5.40 -22.20
CA GLY A 15 14.21 4.27 -21.34
C GLY A 15 13.85 3.01 -22.12
N SER A 16 14.01 1.84 -21.49
CA SER A 16 13.72 0.53 -22.07
C SER A 16 12.70 -0.26 -21.25
N LEU A 17 11.77 -0.92 -21.93
CA LEU A 17 10.75 -1.79 -21.34
C LEU A 17 11.04 -3.26 -21.69
N PRO A 18 10.70 -4.21 -20.80
CA PRO A 18 10.04 -4.04 -19.50
C PRO A 18 11.00 -3.71 -18.33
N ASP A 19 12.31 -3.74 -18.55
CA ASP A 19 13.33 -3.71 -17.48
C ASP A 19 13.25 -2.51 -16.55
N ASP A 20 12.96 -1.32 -17.08
CA ASP A 20 12.84 -0.12 -16.25
C ASP A 20 11.63 -0.13 -15.31
N LEU A 21 10.53 -0.79 -15.70
CA LEU A 21 9.35 -0.94 -14.85
C LEU A 21 9.47 -2.09 -13.85
N MET A 22 10.46 -2.96 -14.06
CA MET A 22 10.79 -4.07 -13.17
C MET A 22 11.90 -3.75 -12.19
N LYS A 23 12.41 -2.50 -12.14
CA LYS A 23 13.44 -2.08 -11.18
C LYS A 23 13.07 -2.40 -9.71
N TRP A 24 14.10 -2.55 -8.88
CA TRP A 24 14.01 -2.74 -7.43
C TRP A 24 13.13 -3.95 -7.03
N ASP A 25 12.00 -3.74 -6.33
CA ASP A 25 11.13 -4.80 -5.83
C ASP A 25 10.58 -5.68 -6.98
N GLY A 26 10.39 -5.10 -8.18
CA GLY A 26 9.93 -5.82 -9.36
C GLY A 26 10.85 -6.99 -9.74
N ARG A 27 12.18 -6.81 -9.63
CA ARG A 27 13.15 -7.85 -9.95
C ARG A 27 13.05 -9.05 -9.02
N TRP A 28 12.70 -8.81 -7.75
CA TRP A 28 12.49 -9.86 -6.77
C TRP A 28 11.24 -10.66 -7.07
N TYR A 29 10.13 -9.98 -7.38
CA TYR A 29 8.91 -10.67 -7.84
C TYR A 29 9.16 -11.48 -9.13
N LEU A 30 9.90 -10.91 -10.10
CA LEU A 30 10.25 -11.60 -11.34
C LEU A 30 11.07 -12.86 -11.10
N ARG A 31 12.04 -12.82 -10.17
CA ARG A 31 12.84 -13.98 -9.79
C ARG A 31 11.95 -15.12 -9.30
N VAL A 32 10.98 -14.81 -8.42
CA VAL A 32 10.01 -15.80 -7.91
C VAL A 32 9.08 -16.30 -9.02
N VAL A 33 8.70 -15.46 -9.97
CA VAL A 33 7.88 -15.88 -11.12
C VAL A 33 8.64 -16.84 -12.03
N LYS A 34 9.92 -16.58 -12.32
CA LYS A 34 10.76 -17.41 -13.21
C LYS A 34 11.17 -18.74 -12.58
N GLY A 35 11.65 -18.71 -11.33
CA GLY A 35 12.31 -19.86 -10.70
C GLY A 35 11.67 -20.37 -9.40
N GLY A 36 10.62 -19.70 -8.90
CA GLY A 36 10.13 -19.95 -7.56
C GLY A 36 11.01 -19.32 -6.48
N TYR A 37 10.74 -19.67 -5.22
CA TYR A 37 11.49 -19.15 -4.07
C TYR A 37 12.80 -19.88 -3.85
N HIS A 38 13.85 -19.12 -3.54
CA HIS A 38 15.19 -19.63 -3.26
C HIS A 38 15.50 -19.55 -1.77
N LEU A 39 16.09 -20.62 -1.23
CA LEU A 39 16.60 -20.59 0.14
C LEU A 39 17.74 -19.57 0.26
N PRO A 40 17.93 -18.95 1.43
CA PRO A 40 19.09 -18.09 1.68
C PRO A 40 20.41 -18.84 1.44
N ALA A 41 21.41 -18.15 0.89
CA ALA A 41 22.73 -18.73 0.69
C ALA A 41 23.43 -18.99 2.04
N PRO A 42 24.34 -19.99 2.13
CA PRO A 42 25.10 -20.23 3.37
C PRO A 42 25.79 -18.95 3.87
N GLY A 43 25.59 -18.60 5.13
CA GLY A 43 26.14 -17.39 5.75
C GLY A 43 25.37 -16.09 5.51
N SER A 44 24.27 -16.13 4.74
CA SER A 44 23.38 -14.99 4.52
C SER A 44 21.91 -15.37 4.78
N TRP A 45 21.13 -14.39 5.22
CA TRP A 45 19.66 -14.53 5.34
C TRP A 45 18.92 -13.67 4.30
N GLU A 46 19.63 -13.01 3.38
CA GLU A 46 19.00 -12.27 2.29
C GLU A 46 18.45 -13.23 1.23
N SER A 47 17.13 -13.19 1.03
CA SER A 47 16.42 -14.08 0.11
C SER A 47 15.15 -13.43 -0.45
N ASP A 48 14.70 -13.92 -1.61
CA ASP A 48 13.43 -13.56 -2.23
C ASP A 48 12.21 -14.00 -1.41
N MET A 49 12.40 -14.86 -0.41
CA MET A 49 11.37 -15.23 0.59
C MET A 49 10.91 -14.06 1.47
N ALA A 50 11.55 -12.88 1.38
CA ALA A 50 11.00 -11.64 1.93
C ALA A 50 9.77 -11.12 1.18
N PHE A 51 9.60 -11.52 -0.08
CA PHE A 51 8.52 -11.07 -0.96
C PHE A 51 7.35 -12.04 -0.92
N PHE A 52 6.18 -11.52 -0.58
CA PHE A 52 4.97 -12.30 -0.37
C PHE A 52 4.41 -12.89 -1.67
N PRO A 53 3.71 -14.03 -1.60
CA PRO A 53 3.46 -14.89 -2.76
C PRO A 53 2.32 -14.44 -3.66
N GLY A 54 1.49 -13.48 -3.23
CA GLY A 54 0.29 -13.06 -3.96
C GLY A 54 0.59 -12.59 -5.38
N LEU A 55 1.47 -11.59 -5.55
CA LEU A 55 1.81 -11.08 -6.88
C LEU A 55 2.53 -12.14 -7.74
N PRO A 56 3.56 -12.87 -7.25
CA PRO A 56 4.18 -13.96 -8.02
C PRO A 56 3.22 -15.07 -8.41
N ALA A 57 2.19 -15.38 -7.61
CA ALA A 57 1.20 -16.39 -7.96
C ALA A 57 0.38 -15.96 -9.18
N VAL A 58 -0.11 -14.71 -9.21
CA VAL A 58 -0.83 -14.16 -10.37
C VAL A 58 0.09 -14.05 -11.59
N GLY A 59 1.32 -13.56 -11.39
CA GLY A 59 2.32 -13.48 -12.46
C GLY A 59 2.64 -14.85 -13.08
N ARG A 60 2.79 -15.90 -12.27
CA ARG A 60 2.99 -17.27 -12.79
C ARG A 60 1.78 -17.82 -13.52
N LEU A 61 0.56 -17.52 -13.07
CA LEU A 61 -0.65 -17.92 -13.79
C LEU A 61 -0.68 -17.29 -15.19
N LEU A 62 -0.37 -16.00 -15.30
CA LEU A 62 -0.29 -15.31 -16.59
C LEU A 62 0.87 -15.84 -17.46
N ALA A 63 2.02 -16.11 -16.87
CA ALA A 63 3.16 -16.68 -17.60
C ALA A 63 2.85 -18.08 -18.18
N ARG A 64 2.06 -18.90 -17.47
CA ARG A 64 1.57 -20.20 -17.98
C ARG A 64 0.64 -20.06 -19.18
N CYS A 65 0.03 -18.90 -19.38
CA CYS A 65 -0.76 -18.59 -20.57
C CYS A 65 0.10 -18.11 -21.76
N GLY A 66 1.43 -18.25 -21.68
CA GLY A 66 2.35 -17.91 -22.78
C GLY A 66 2.90 -16.48 -22.76
N LEU A 67 2.61 -15.69 -21.73
CA LEU A 67 3.22 -14.37 -21.56
C LEU A 67 4.68 -14.49 -21.07
N ASP A 68 5.56 -13.64 -21.61
CA ASP A 68 6.90 -13.46 -21.04
C ASP A 68 6.79 -13.12 -19.54
N PRO A 69 7.61 -13.74 -18.66
CA PRO A 69 7.52 -13.54 -17.20
C PRO A 69 7.56 -12.09 -16.73
N SER A 70 8.31 -11.21 -17.41
CA SER A 70 8.39 -9.80 -17.04
C SER A 70 7.06 -9.09 -17.32
N TRP A 71 6.51 -9.29 -18.52
CA TRP A 71 5.20 -8.76 -18.90
C TRP A 71 4.06 -9.37 -18.10
N ALA A 72 4.13 -10.66 -17.79
CA ALA A 72 3.18 -11.35 -16.90
C ALA A 72 3.15 -10.72 -15.50
N THR A 73 4.33 -10.39 -14.95
CA THR A 73 4.44 -9.74 -13.63
C THR A 73 3.92 -8.30 -13.67
N LEU A 74 4.23 -7.54 -14.72
CA LEU A 74 3.72 -6.17 -14.91
C LEU A 74 2.20 -6.15 -15.06
N LEU A 75 1.65 -7.03 -15.91
CA LEU A 75 0.21 -7.14 -16.11
C LEU A 75 -0.50 -7.54 -14.81
N ALA A 76 0.06 -8.50 -14.06
CA ALA A 76 -0.45 -8.88 -12.76
C ALA A 76 -0.51 -7.67 -11.80
N ALA A 77 0.55 -6.86 -11.74
CA ALA A 77 0.59 -5.65 -10.91
C ALA A 77 -0.45 -4.61 -11.34
N TRP A 78 -0.55 -4.33 -12.64
CA TRP A 78 -1.49 -3.34 -13.19
C TRP A 78 -2.95 -3.73 -13.00
N ILE A 79 -3.29 -5.02 -13.10
CA ILE A 79 -4.62 -5.53 -12.72
C ILE A 79 -4.91 -5.18 -11.26
N GLY A 80 -3.95 -5.41 -10.36
CA GLY A 80 -4.07 -5.03 -8.95
C GLY A 80 -4.35 -3.54 -8.77
N PHE A 81 -3.65 -2.66 -9.49
CA PHE A 81 -3.88 -1.22 -9.41
C PHE A 81 -5.23 -0.78 -10.02
N ALA A 82 -5.69 -1.44 -11.07
CA ALA A 82 -7.03 -1.21 -11.61
C ALA A 82 -8.11 -1.63 -10.61
N CYS A 83 -7.95 -2.77 -9.94
CA CYS A 83 -8.82 -3.20 -8.85
C CYS A 83 -8.79 -2.20 -7.67
N ALA A 84 -7.62 -1.67 -7.31
CA ALA A 84 -7.49 -0.65 -6.28
C ALA A 84 -8.27 0.60 -6.64
N ALA A 85 -8.11 1.10 -7.87
CA ALA A 85 -8.85 2.26 -8.36
C ALA A 85 -10.37 2.05 -8.28
N ALA A 86 -10.86 0.88 -8.74
CA ALA A 86 -12.28 0.54 -8.67
C ALA A 86 -12.81 0.54 -7.24
N VAL A 87 -12.10 -0.11 -6.32
CA VAL A 87 -12.50 -0.17 -4.91
C VAL A 87 -12.45 1.20 -4.23
N ILE A 88 -11.47 2.04 -4.54
CA ILE A 88 -11.38 3.41 -4.00
C ILE A 88 -12.61 4.24 -4.43
N VAL A 89 -13.03 4.12 -5.71
CA VAL A 89 -14.26 4.75 -6.19
C VAL A 89 -15.47 4.26 -5.39
N LEU A 90 -15.59 2.94 -5.17
CA LEU A 90 -16.69 2.36 -4.42
C LEU A 90 -16.71 2.83 -2.96
N VAL A 91 -15.56 2.92 -2.29
CA VAL A 91 -15.46 3.44 -0.92
C VAL A 91 -15.86 4.91 -0.87
N GLY A 92 -15.37 5.73 -1.80
CA GLY A 92 -15.75 7.15 -1.87
C GLY A 92 -17.23 7.36 -2.15
N ARG A 93 -17.82 6.53 -3.04
CA ARG A 93 -19.27 6.48 -3.30
C ARG A 93 -20.07 6.19 -2.04
N GLU A 94 -19.67 5.16 -1.30
CA GLU A 94 -20.34 4.69 -0.06
C GLU A 94 -20.39 5.78 1.03
N VAL A 95 -19.46 6.74 1.02
CA VAL A 95 -19.36 7.76 2.09
C VAL A 95 -19.64 9.18 1.65
N GLY A 96 -19.62 9.47 0.35
CA GLY A 96 -19.75 10.83 -0.17
C GLY A 96 -20.40 10.94 -1.56
N GLY A 97 -20.93 9.85 -2.13
CA GLY A 97 -21.57 9.86 -3.44
C GLY A 97 -20.59 9.80 -4.62
N ASP A 98 -21.14 9.74 -5.84
CA ASP A 98 -20.39 9.48 -7.08
C ASP A 98 -19.24 10.46 -7.33
N ARG A 99 -19.51 11.75 -7.12
CA ARG A 99 -18.51 12.80 -7.35
C ARG A 99 -17.32 12.69 -6.40
N VAL A 100 -17.57 12.35 -5.13
CA VAL A 100 -16.51 12.12 -4.15
C VAL A 100 -15.73 10.86 -4.48
N GLY A 101 -16.40 9.79 -4.92
CA GLY A 101 -15.72 8.57 -5.40
C GLY A 101 -14.75 8.83 -6.54
N ALA A 102 -15.19 9.57 -7.56
CA ALA A 102 -14.34 9.95 -8.70
C ALA A 102 -13.16 10.83 -8.27
N LEU A 103 -13.39 11.87 -7.47
CA LEU A 103 -12.32 12.76 -7.01
C LEU A 103 -11.34 12.04 -6.07
N LEU A 104 -11.81 11.11 -5.24
CA LEU A 104 -10.96 10.34 -4.34
C LEU A 104 -9.95 9.48 -5.09
N VAL A 105 -10.38 8.76 -6.13
CA VAL A 105 -9.47 7.94 -6.94
C VAL A 105 -8.49 8.80 -7.75
N LEU A 106 -8.94 9.98 -8.22
CA LEU A 106 -8.08 10.93 -8.92
C LEU A 106 -6.99 11.49 -7.99
N LEU A 107 -7.34 11.91 -6.78
CA LEU A 107 -6.40 12.38 -5.76
C LEU A 107 -5.40 11.28 -5.37
N TRP A 108 -5.87 10.04 -5.18
CA TRP A 108 -4.98 8.90 -4.95
C TRP A 108 -4.06 8.64 -6.16
N GLY A 109 -4.57 8.82 -7.38
CA GLY A 109 -3.79 8.77 -8.62
C GLY A 109 -2.65 9.79 -8.63
N VAL A 110 -2.80 10.96 -8.05
CA VAL A 110 -1.74 12.00 -8.03
C VAL A 110 -0.99 12.09 -6.70
N ALA A 111 -1.29 11.19 -5.75
CA ALA A 111 -0.65 11.16 -4.43
C ALA A 111 0.89 11.05 -4.51
N PRO A 112 1.63 11.47 -3.47
CA PRO A 112 3.07 11.26 -3.40
C PRO A 112 3.42 9.81 -3.70
N MET A 113 4.42 9.59 -4.57
CA MET A 113 4.88 8.25 -4.99
C MET A 113 3.85 7.40 -5.75
N SER A 114 2.77 7.99 -6.28
CA SER A 114 1.77 7.26 -7.06
C SER A 114 2.32 6.65 -8.35
N PHE A 115 3.48 7.09 -8.84
CA PHE A 115 4.14 6.52 -10.03
C PHE A 115 4.42 5.01 -9.90
N VAL A 116 4.54 4.50 -8.67
CA VAL A 116 4.67 3.07 -8.38
C VAL A 116 3.57 2.23 -9.03
N GLN A 117 2.42 2.83 -9.35
CA GLN A 117 1.34 2.22 -10.11
C GLN A 117 1.74 1.74 -11.52
N VAL A 118 2.87 2.23 -12.08
CA VAL A 118 3.41 1.71 -13.36
C VAL A 118 4.40 0.55 -13.18
N LEU A 119 4.89 0.31 -11.96
CA LEU A 119 5.91 -0.70 -11.68
C LEU A 119 5.29 -2.08 -11.45
N GLY A 120 6.10 -3.13 -11.60
CA GLY A 120 5.72 -4.52 -11.32
C GLY A 120 5.63 -4.84 -9.83
N TYR A 121 4.85 -4.07 -9.07
CA TYR A 121 4.78 -4.17 -7.60
C TYR A 121 3.41 -4.64 -7.07
N SER A 122 3.38 -5.09 -5.81
CA SER A 122 2.21 -5.73 -5.18
C SER A 122 1.23 -4.75 -4.51
N GLU A 123 1.57 -3.46 -4.43
CA GLU A 123 0.77 -2.39 -3.81
C GLU A 123 -0.66 -2.39 -4.30
N GLY A 124 -0.90 -2.54 -5.61
CA GLY A 124 -2.23 -2.47 -6.21
C GLY A 124 -3.17 -3.50 -5.59
N TRP A 125 -2.78 -4.77 -5.58
CA TRP A 125 -3.57 -5.84 -4.97
C TRP A 125 -3.78 -5.64 -3.48
N PHE A 126 -2.74 -5.21 -2.76
CA PHE A 126 -2.84 -4.92 -1.34
C PHE A 126 -3.87 -3.80 -1.06
N ILE A 127 -3.79 -2.68 -1.77
CA ILE A 127 -4.70 -1.55 -1.62
C ILE A 127 -6.13 -1.94 -2.01
N ALA A 128 -6.31 -2.72 -3.08
CA ALA A 128 -7.61 -3.22 -3.51
C ALA A 128 -8.29 -4.06 -2.41
N LEU A 129 -7.57 -5.02 -1.82
CA LEU A 129 -8.11 -5.91 -0.80
C LEU A 129 -8.32 -5.21 0.54
N VAL A 130 -7.43 -4.29 0.93
CA VAL A 130 -7.63 -3.42 2.09
C VAL A 130 -8.86 -2.52 1.90
N GLY A 131 -8.98 -1.89 0.74
CA GLY A 131 -10.15 -1.08 0.39
C GLY A 131 -11.45 -1.89 0.37
N LEU A 132 -11.41 -3.14 -0.11
CA LEU A 132 -12.56 -4.04 -0.11
C LEU A 132 -12.94 -4.41 1.32
N GLY A 133 -11.94 -4.70 2.16
CA GLY A 133 -12.13 -4.91 3.59
C GLY A 133 -12.81 -3.72 4.27
N LEU A 134 -12.35 -2.50 3.97
CA LEU A 134 -12.98 -1.26 4.45
C LEU A 134 -14.42 -1.11 3.95
N LEU A 135 -14.67 -1.31 2.65
CA LEU A 135 -16.01 -1.21 2.07
C LEU A 135 -16.98 -2.20 2.72
N MET A 136 -16.55 -3.45 2.90
CA MET A 136 -17.35 -4.47 3.59
C MET A 136 -17.58 -4.12 5.06
N GLY A 137 -16.57 -3.56 5.75
CA GLY A 137 -16.71 -3.07 7.13
C GLY A 137 -17.70 -1.90 7.24
N LEU A 138 -17.67 -0.95 6.31
CA LEU A 138 -18.65 0.14 6.21
C LEU A 138 -20.07 -0.38 6.01
N ARG A 139 -20.22 -1.46 5.25
CA ARG A 139 -21.49 -2.18 5.02
C ARG A 139 -21.85 -3.19 6.13
N ARG A 140 -21.09 -3.23 7.23
CA ARG A 140 -21.25 -4.16 8.36
C ARG A 140 -21.15 -5.65 7.98
N GLN A 141 -20.53 -5.96 6.84
CA GLN A 141 -20.27 -7.32 6.36
C GLN A 141 -18.93 -7.83 6.90
N TRP A 142 -18.83 -7.93 8.23
CA TRP A 142 -17.55 -8.11 8.95
C TRP A 142 -16.77 -9.37 8.59
N ILE A 143 -17.44 -10.49 8.29
CA ILE A 143 -16.77 -11.74 7.88
C ILE A 143 -16.11 -11.55 6.51
N ARG A 144 -16.80 -10.91 5.55
CA ARG A 144 -16.25 -10.60 4.23
C ARG A 144 -15.11 -9.60 4.32
N ALA A 145 -15.21 -8.64 5.25
CA ALA A 145 -14.10 -7.73 5.54
C ALA A 145 -12.87 -8.50 6.03
N GLY A 146 -13.05 -9.41 7.00
CA GLY A 146 -12.00 -10.28 7.51
C GLY A 146 -11.33 -11.13 6.44
N LEU A 147 -12.13 -11.74 5.55
CA LEU A 147 -11.64 -12.52 4.43
C LEU A 147 -10.81 -11.68 3.45
N ALA A 148 -11.29 -10.49 3.08
CA ALA A 148 -10.54 -9.59 2.20
C ALA A 148 -9.19 -9.20 2.81
N ILE A 149 -9.15 -8.87 4.11
CA ILE A 149 -7.90 -8.57 4.82
C ILE A 149 -6.99 -9.80 4.94
N CYS A 150 -7.55 -11.00 5.16
CA CYS A 150 -6.79 -12.24 5.14
C CYS A 150 -6.06 -12.41 3.80
N VAL A 151 -6.78 -12.27 2.68
CA VAL A 151 -6.17 -12.35 1.33
C VAL A 151 -5.16 -11.23 1.11
N ALA A 152 -5.39 -10.02 1.63
CA ALA A 152 -4.42 -8.92 1.56
C ALA A 152 -3.07 -9.29 2.22
N GLY A 153 -3.11 -10.11 3.28
CA GLY A 153 -1.94 -10.63 3.98
C GLY A 153 -1.07 -11.56 3.14
N VAL A 154 -1.60 -12.10 2.04
CA VAL A 154 -0.84 -12.91 1.05
C VAL A 154 -0.02 -12.02 0.12
N PHE A 155 -0.29 -10.70 0.09
CA PHE A 155 0.45 -9.76 -0.74
C PHE A 155 1.52 -8.99 0.03
N ARG A 156 1.28 -8.65 1.30
CA ARG A 156 2.22 -7.86 2.12
C ARG A 156 2.04 -8.08 3.63
N PRO A 157 3.13 -7.99 4.42
CA PRO A 157 3.06 -8.01 5.88
C PRO A 157 2.51 -6.70 6.46
N ALA A 158 2.47 -5.63 5.66
CA ALA A 158 1.84 -4.35 6.01
C ALA A 158 0.32 -4.44 6.26
N VAL A 159 -0.27 -5.65 6.19
CA VAL A 159 -1.66 -5.94 6.52
C VAL A 159 -1.97 -5.87 8.02
N VAL A 160 -0.96 -6.03 8.89
CA VAL A 160 -1.13 -6.11 10.35
C VAL A 160 -2.01 -4.99 10.94
N PRO A 161 -1.84 -3.71 10.55
CA PRO A 161 -2.70 -2.62 11.01
C PRO A 161 -4.18 -2.83 10.68
N MET A 162 -4.53 -3.54 9.61
CA MET A 162 -5.93 -3.82 9.25
C MET A 162 -6.54 -4.94 10.11
N GLY A 163 -5.72 -5.91 10.54
CA GLY A 163 -6.14 -6.88 11.55
C GLY A 163 -6.44 -6.19 12.88
N VAL A 164 -5.56 -5.28 13.32
CA VAL A 164 -5.78 -4.43 14.49
C VAL A 164 -7.05 -3.60 14.33
N LEU A 165 -7.28 -2.99 13.16
CA LEU A 165 -8.49 -2.21 12.88
C LEU A 165 -9.77 -3.02 13.09
N LEU A 166 -9.84 -4.25 12.57
CA LEU A 166 -11.02 -5.10 12.72
C LEU A 166 -11.17 -5.63 14.16
N ALA A 167 -10.07 -5.90 14.85
CA ALA A 167 -10.08 -6.24 16.28
C ALA A 167 -10.63 -5.07 17.12
N LEU A 168 -10.18 -3.83 16.86
CA LEU A 168 -10.70 -2.63 17.51
C LEU A 168 -12.18 -2.42 17.20
N ALA A 169 -12.63 -2.70 15.97
CA ALA A 169 -14.03 -2.64 15.62
C ALA A 169 -14.88 -3.67 16.39
N TRP A 170 -14.33 -4.86 16.66
CA TRP A 170 -14.95 -5.87 17.53
C TRP A 170 -15.00 -5.40 18.99
N VAL A 171 -13.89 -4.92 19.55
CA VAL A 171 -13.84 -4.40 20.94
C VAL A 171 -14.82 -3.24 21.12
N ALA A 172 -14.87 -2.30 20.17
CA ALA A 172 -15.82 -1.18 20.19
C ALA A 172 -17.30 -1.59 20.04
N ALA A 173 -17.59 -2.87 19.77
CA ALA A 173 -18.94 -3.41 19.74
C ALA A 173 -19.44 -3.86 21.12
N TRP A 174 -18.57 -3.84 22.14
CA TRP A 174 -18.95 -4.25 23.49
C TRP A 174 -19.89 -3.22 24.13
N PRO A 175 -20.87 -3.64 24.96
CA PRO A 175 -21.86 -2.72 25.56
C PRO A 175 -21.26 -1.55 26.35
N VAL A 176 -20.05 -1.74 26.90
CA VAL A 176 -19.28 -0.71 27.62
C VAL A 176 -18.91 0.47 26.70
N PHE A 177 -18.59 0.21 25.44
CA PHE A 177 -18.18 1.23 24.47
C PHE A 177 -19.33 1.68 23.56
N ARG A 178 -20.27 0.78 23.25
CA ARG A 178 -21.39 1.08 22.37
C ARG A 178 -22.62 0.25 22.71
N ARG A 179 -23.63 0.92 23.26
CA ARG A 179 -24.95 0.31 23.50
C ARG A 179 -25.66 0.03 22.16
N GLY A 180 -26.43 -1.05 22.10
CA GLY A 180 -27.28 -1.38 20.96
C GLY A 180 -26.63 -2.19 19.83
N VAL A 181 -25.43 -2.75 20.01
CA VAL A 181 -24.90 -3.76 19.07
C VAL A 181 -25.33 -5.15 19.53
N ASP A 182 -26.02 -5.90 18.68
CA ASP A 182 -26.53 -7.24 18.99
C ASP A 182 -25.40 -8.28 19.11
N ALA A 183 -25.70 -9.41 19.75
CA ALA A 183 -24.73 -10.50 19.93
C ALA A 183 -24.28 -11.10 18.58
N ALA A 184 -25.18 -11.16 17.60
CA ALA A 184 -24.91 -11.68 16.28
C ALA A 184 -23.86 -10.86 15.52
N GLU A 185 -23.94 -9.52 15.57
CA GLU A 185 -22.93 -8.64 15.00
C GLU A 185 -21.62 -8.70 15.75
N ARG A 186 -21.62 -8.77 17.08
CA ARG A 186 -20.38 -8.98 17.85
C ARG A 186 -19.68 -10.27 17.40
N ARG A 187 -20.42 -11.36 17.19
CA ARG A 187 -19.88 -12.61 16.65
C ARG A 187 -19.33 -12.44 15.23
N ARG A 188 -20.04 -11.75 14.34
CA ARG A 188 -19.56 -11.47 12.97
C ARG A 188 -18.27 -10.64 12.97
N ARG A 189 -18.15 -9.66 13.86
CA ARG A 189 -16.93 -8.85 14.04
C ARG A 189 -15.76 -9.67 14.56
N PHE A 190 -16.01 -10.53 15.55
CA PHE A 190 -15.01 -11.45 16.08
C PHE A 190 -14.47 -12.39 14.99
N ILE A 191 -15.36 -13.06 14.26
CA ILE A 191 -14.97 -13.97 13.16
C ILE A 191 -14.18 -13.18 12.10
N GLY A 192 -14.66 -12.00 11.71
CA GLY A 192 -13.94 -11.13 10.77
C GLY A 192 -12.52 -10.80 11.24
N ALA A 193 -12.35 -10.38 12.50
CA ALA A 193 -11.04 -10.09 13.07
C ALA A 193 -10.14 -11.33 13.15
N ALA A 194 -10.69 -12.47 13.59
CA ALA A 194 -9.98 -13.74 13.72
C ALA A 194 -9.52 -14.33 12.38
N LEU A 195 -10.16 -13.97 11.27
CA LEU A 195 -9.74 -14.38 9.93
C LEU A 195 -8.51 -13.61 9.43
N THR A 196 -8.31 -12.36 9.86
CA THR A 196 -7.30 -11.47 9.28
C THR A 196 -5.85 -11.96 9.30
N PRO A 197 -5.32 -12.63 10.34
CA PRO A 197 -3.90 -12.95 10.39
C PRO A 197 -3.50 -14.12 9.49
N TRP A 198 -4.44 -14.98 9.09
CA TRP A 198 -4.11 -16.30 8.51
C TRP A 198 -3.43 -16.25 7.15
N GLY A 199 -3.74 -15.26 6.30
CA GLY A 199 -3.06 -15.16 5.00
C GLY A 199 -1.58 -14.80 5.13
N MET A 200 -1.24 -13.93 6.08
CA MET A 200 0.16 -13.61 6.37
C MET A 200 0.85 -14.76 7.10
N LEU A 201 0.22 -15.32 8.14
CA LEU A 201 0.78 -16.41 8.92
C LEU A 201 1.02 -17.67 8.08
N GLY A 202 0.16 -17.96 7.09
CA GLY A 202 0.37 -19.08 6.17
C GLY A 202 1.68 -18.96 5.39
N PHE A 203 2.02 -17.77 4.91
CA PHE A 203 3.30 -17.56 4.22
C PHE A 203 4.50 -17.59 5.20
N VAL A 204 4.37 -16.97 6.37
CA VAL A 204 5.40 -17.02 7.42
C VAL A 204 5.70 -18.47 7.82
N ALA A 205 4.67 -19.29 8.01
CA ALA A 205 4.80 -20.71 8.33
C ALA A 205 5.44 -21.50 7.18
N LEU A 206 5.08 -21.21 5.92
CA LEU A 206 5.73 -21.82 4.75
C LEU A 206 7.23 -21.51 4.70
N VAL A 207 7.60 -20.25 4.94
CA VAL A 207 9.01 -19.84 4.98
C VAL A 207 9.72 -20.55 6.13
N GLY A 208 9.10 -20.64 7.31
CA GLY A 208 9.68 -21.33 8.45
C GLY A 208 9.91 -22.83 8.18
N ALA A 209 8.92 -23.51 7.59
CA ALA A 209 9.02 -24.91 7.21
C ALA A 209 10.12 -25.15 6.17
N ARG A 210 10.22 -24.30 5.13
CA ARG A 210 11.26 -24.44 4.09
C ARG A 210 12.67 -24.19 4.59
N ASN A 211 12.84 -23.29 5.56
CA ASN A 211 14.15 -23.00 6.15
C ASN A 211 14.52 -23.96 7.30
N GLY A 212 13.64 -24.89 7.66
CA GLY A 212 13.84 -25.78 8.82
C GLY A 212 13.86 -25.04 10.17
N ARG A 213 13.32 -23.83 10.22
CA ARG A 213 13.37 -22.94 11.39
C ARG A 213 12.11 -22.09 11.51
N TRP A 214 11.41 -22.18 12.64
CA TRP A 214 10.16 -21.44 12.88
C TRP A 214 10.36 -19.91 12.80
N ASP A 215 11.55 -19.41 13.12
CA ASP A 215 11.91 -17.99 13.10
C ASP A 215 12.50 -17.52 11.74
N GLY A 216 12.57 -18.40 10.73
CA GLY A 216 13.28 -18.14 9.47
C GLY A 216 12.82 -16.88 8.72
N TYR A 217 11.51 -16.62 8.70
CA TYR A 217 10.98 -15.39 8.10
C TYR A 217 11.50 -14.13 8.81
N PHE A 218 11.59 -14.13 10.14
CA PHE A 218 12.10 -13.00 10.90
C PHE A 218 13.60 -12.79 10.69
N MET A 219 14.37 -13.87 10.53
CA MET A 219 15.79 -13.79 10.16
C MET A 219 15.98 -13.16 8.79
N ILE A 220 15.16 -13.55 7.81
CA ILE A 220 15.13 -12.94 6.48
C ILE A 220 14.80 -11.45 6.59
N GLN A 221 13.72 -11.06 7.28
CA GLN A 221 13.35 -9.66 7.47
C GLN A 221 14.47 -8.83 8.13
N LYS A 222 15.17 -9.43 9.11
CA LYS A 222 16.30 -8.80 9.79
C LYS A 222 17.49 -8.56 8.85
N ALA A 223 17.79 -9.50 7.95
CA ALA A 223 18.81 -9.33 6.92
C ALA A 223 18.44 -8.28 5.87
N TRP A 224 17.14 -8.18 5.56
CA TRP A 224 16.56 -7.09 4.76
C TRP A 224 16.57 -5.73 5.48
N GLY A 225 17.03 -5.64 6.72
CA GLY A 225 17.08 -4.41 7.50
C GLY A 225 15.71 -3.88 7.92
N THR A 226 14.66 -4.71 7.85
CA THR A 226 13.30 -4.33 8.26
C THR A 226 13.08 -4.72 9.71
N ARG A 227 12.77 -3.73 10.56
CA ARG A 227 12.48 -3.95 11.99
C ARG A 227 11.34 -3.03 12.44
N LEU A 228 10.62 -3.44 13.48
CA LEU A 228 9.76 -2.52 14.22
C LEU A 228 10.62 -1.71 15.16
N GLY A 229 10.40 -0.40 15.15
CA GLY A 229 11.33 0.55 15.70
C GLY A 229 10.72 1.67 16.52
N TRP A 230 11.58 2.47 17.12
CA TRP A 230 11.17 3.70 17.82
C TRP A 230 11.15 4.89 16.86
N PRO A 231 10.19 5.84 16.96
CA PRO A 231 10.15 7.01 16.08
C PRO A 231 11.45 7.84 16.14
N GLY A 232 12.09 7.89 17.32
CA GLY A 232 13.38 8.54 17.54
C GLY A 232 14.52 7.97 16.67
N GLU A 233 14.43 6.71 16.26
CA GLU A 233 15.39 6.10 15.34
C GLU A 233 15.20 6.62 13.92
N VAL A 234 13.96 6.86 13.48
CA VAL A 234 13.71 7.51 12.19
C VAL A 234 14.28 8.93 12.18
N PHE A 235 14.16 9.68 13.28
CA PHE A 235 14.77 11.01 13.39
C PHE A 235 16.30 10.94 13.45
N ARG A 236 16.88 9.97 14.16
CA ARG A 236 18.33 9.73 14.14
C ARG A 236 18.82 9.33 12.75
N LEU A 237 18.09 8.48 12.06
CA LEU A 237 18.43 8.04 10.70
C LEU A 237 18.31 9.20 9.72
N ALA A 238 17.24 9.99 9.83
CA ALA A 238 17.05 11.20 9.06
C ALA A 238 18.18 12.20 9.33
N ALA A 239 18.52 12.48 10.59
CA ALA A 239 19.62 13.35 10.99
C ALA A 239 20.99 12.83 10.54
N LYS A 240 21.21 11.50 10.57
CA LYS A 240 22.44 10.86 10.10
C LYS A 240 22.59 10.96 8.58
N TYR A 241 21.50 10.82 7.82
CA TYR A 241 21.52 10.94 6.36
C TYR A 241 21.31 12.37 5.87
N TRP A 242 20.94 13.30 6.75
CA TRP A 242 20.74 14.72 6.44
C TRP A 242 22.01 15.40 5.89
N PRO A 243 23.21 15.21 6.46
CA PRO A 243 24.43 15.86 5.96
C PRO A 243 25.20 15.06 4.90
N VAL A 244 24.81 13.82 4.56
CA VAL A 244 25.64 12.92 3.73
C VAL A 244 25.27 13.02 2.25
N ALA A 245 26.24 13.40 1.42
CA ALA A 245 26.12 13.39 -0.03
C ALA A 245 25.95 11.94 -0.56
N PRO A 246 25.07 11.70 -1.55
CA PRO A 246 24.32 12.68 -2.32
C PRO A 246 23.04 13.06 -1.58
N TYR A 247 23.01 14.27 -1.04
CA TYR A 247 21.84 14.86 -0.42
C TYR A 247 20.80 15.09 -1.52
N ASN A 248 19.78 14.23 -1.57
CA ASN A 248 18.67 14.40 -2.50
C ASN A 248 17.45 14.84 -1.69
N TRP A 249 17.41 16.12 -1.32
CA TRP A 249 16.24 16.77 -0.69
C TRP A 249 14.95 16.40 -1.41
N ARG A 250 15.02 16.17 -2.72
CA ARG A 250 13.89 15.77 -3.55
C ARG A 250 13.28 14.46 -3.04
N TYR A 251 14.10 13.49 -2.62
CA TYR A 251 13.63 12.23 -2.03
C TYR A 251 13.23 12.37 -0.56
N PHE A 252 14.15 12.83 0.29
CA PHE A 252 13.92 12.86 1.73
C PHE A 252 12.86 13.89 2.12
N GLY A 253 12.92 15.07 1.51
CA GLY A 253 11.93 16.12 1.67
C GLY A 253 10.55 15.68 1.21
N LEU A 254 10.43 14.93 0.11
CA LEU A 254 9.14 14.39 -0.31
C LEU A 254 8.59 13.37 0.71
N VAL A 255 9.42 12.47 1.23
CA VAL A 255 8.98 11.50 2.24
C VAL A 255 8.44 12.23 3.47
N ILE A 256 9.18 13.21 3.98
CA ILE A 256 8.77 14.02 5.14
C ILE A 256 7.49 14.80 4.81
N ALA A 257 7.43 15.47 3.65
CA ALA A 257 6.27 16.21 3.21
C ALA A 257 5.03 15.31 3.04
N ALA A 258 5.20 14.08 2.56
CA ALA A 258 4.13 13.10 2.46
C ALA A 258 3.62 12.68 3.85
N VAL A 259 4.51 12.39 4.80
CA VAL A 259 4.12 12.06 6.18
C VAL A 259 3.36 13.24 6.82
N ILE A 260 3.87 14.46 6.67
CA ILE A 260 3.23 15.68 7.19
C ILE A 260 1.86 15.87 6.52
N LEU A 261 1.76 15.71 5.20
CA LEU A 261 0.50 15.81 4.47
C LEU A 261 -0.55 14.82 5.02
N TYR A 262 -0.20 13.54 5.16
CA TYR A 262 -1.13 12.54 5.69
C TYR A 262 -1.49 12.78 7.16
N LEU A 263 -0.57 13.33 7.96
CA LEU A 263 -0.86 13.76 9.33
C LEU A 263 -1.88 14.91 9.35
N ILE A 264 -1.67 15.95 8.53
CA ILE A 264 -2.62 17.06 8.40
C ILE A 264 -3.98 16.55 7.93
N LEU A 265 -4.01 15.70 6.91
CA LEU A 265 -5.25 15.11 6.41
C LEU A 265 -5.97 14.29 7.49
N LEU A 266 -5.25 13.52 8.30
CA LEU A 266 -5.82 12.81 9.44
C LEU A 266 -6.42 13.77 10.46
N MET A 267 -5.72 14.85 10.80
CA MET A 267 -6.23 15.89 11.70
C MET A 267 -7.50 16.55 11.15
N VAL A 268 -7.54 16.83 9.84
CA VAL A 268 -8.73 17.34 9.17
C VAL A 268 -9.87 16.32 9.24
N MET A 269 -9.62 15.02 8.98
CA MET A 269 -10.65 13.98 9.11
C MET A 269 -11.22 13.91 10.53
N ILE A 270 -10.38 14.09 11.56
CA ILE A 270 -10.79 14.15 12.96
C ILE A 270 -11.68 15.37 13.20
N ALA A 271 -11.25 16.55 12.73
CA ALA A 271 -12.00 17.80 12.85
C ALA A 271 -13.36 17.75 12.11
N THR A 272 -13.42 17.14 10.93
CA THR A 272 -14.64 16.97 10.14
C THR A 272 -15.48 15.76 10.55
N ARG A 273 -15.09 15.05 11.63
CA ARG A 273 -15.79 13.91 12.21
C ARG A 273 -16.11 12.79 11.20
N GLU A 274 -15.16 12.47 10.32
CA GLU A 274 -15.29 11.33 9.40
C GLU A 274 -15.57 10.01 10.16
N LYS A 275 -16.11 9.01 9.47
CA LYS A 275 -16.46 7.72 10.11
C LYS A 275 -15.25 7.15 10.89
N PRO A 276 -15.40 6.70 12.15
CA PRO A 276 -14.27 6.26 12.99
C PRO A 276 -13.41 5.18 12.33
N LEU A 277 -14.04 4.25 11.58
CA LEU A 277 -13.34 3.19 10.86
C LEU A 277 -12.31 3.75 9.85
N LEU A 278 -12.63 4.84 9.15
CA LEU A 278 -11.75 5.46 8.16
C LEU A 278 -10.60 6.20 8.82
N ARG A 279 -10.87 6.97 9.88
CA ARG A 279 -9.83 7.67 10.65
C ARG A 279 -8.86 6.70 11.30
N ALA A 280 -9.38 5.63 11.92
CA ALA A 280 -8.55 4.60 12.53
C ALA A 280 -7.70 3.88 11.48
N GLN A 281 -8.24 3.61 10.29
CA GLN A 281 -7.45 3.01 9.21
C GLN A 281 -6.27 3.90 8.80
N VAL A 282 -6.52 5.18 8.52
CA VAL A 282 -5.46 6.14 8.15
C VAL A 282 -4.44 6.27 9.26
N ALA A 283 -4.88 6.40 10.52
CA ALA A 283 -4.00 6.50 11.68
C ALA A 283 -3.12 5.27 11.86
N LEU A 284 -3.66 4.07 11.69
CA LEU A 284 -2.92 2.82 11.86
C LEU A 284 -1.90 2.60 10.72
N VAL A 285 -2.22 2.97 9.47
CA VAL A 285 -1.26 2.93 8.36
C VAL A 285 -0.16 3.98 8.54
N LEU A 286 -0.52 5.19 8.96
CA LEU A 286 0.44 6.25 9.26
C LEU A 286 1.37 5.85 10.41
N ALA A 287 0.82 5.25 11.48
CA ALA A 287 1.60 4.72 12.60
C ALA A 287 2.57 3.63 12.12
N LEU A 288 2.11 2.62 11.38
CA LEU A 288 3.02 1.61 10.83
C LEU A 288 4.14 2.27 9.99
N THR A 289 3.79 3.23 9.13
CA THR A 289 4.75 3.90 8.26
C THR A 289 5.82 4.67 9.06
N VAL A 290 5.42 5.36 10.13
CA VAL A 290 6.34 6.14 10.98
C VAL A 290 7.21 5.20 11.82
N PHE A 291 6.64 4.16 12.41
CA PHE A 291 7.33 3.28 13.37
C PHE A 291 8.10 2.10 12.74
N THR A 292 7.95 1.85 11.43
CA THR A 292 8.77 0.83 10.75
C THR A 292 10.18 1.38 10.50
N GLU A 293 11.20 0.68 11.00
CA GLU A 293 12.61 0.92 10.69
C GLU A 293 13.01 0.23 9.38
N GLY A 294 13.95 0.86 8.67
CA GLY A 294 14.35 0.44 7.32
C GLY A 294 13.63 1.21 6.21
N PHE A 295 14.21 1.19 5.02
CA PHE A 295 13.64 1.75 3.77
C PHE A 295 12.96 3.13 3.93
N PHE A 296 13.65 4.11 4.53
CA PHE A 296 13.12 5.48 4.68
C PHE A 296 12.55 6.02 3.36
N ARG A 297 13.20 5.69 2.25
CA ARG A 297 12.83 6.11 0.89
C ARG A 297 11.47 5.59 0.43
N SER A 298 11.03 4.45 0.98
CA SER A 298 9.77 3.78 0.63
C SER A 298 8.58 4.21 1.48
N LYS A 299 8.79 5.01 2.52
CA LYS A 299 7.73 5.43 3.46
C LYS A 299 6.59 6.18 2.77
N ALA A 300 6.88 7.06 1.81
CA ALA A 300 5.83 7.78 1.08
C ALA A 300 4.92 6.83 0.27
N ARG A 301 5.48 5.76 -0.31
CA ARG A 301 4.71 4.70 -0.98
C ARG A 301 3.86 3.89 0.00
N PHE A 302 4.32 3.66 1.22
CA PHE A 302 3.57 2.95 2.27
C PHE A 302 2.31 3.68 2.74
N LEU A 303 2.17 4.97 2.43
CA LEU A 303 0.98 5.76 2.71
C LEU A 303 -0.13 5.61 1.66
N LEU A 304 0.15 5.08 0.46
CA LEU A 304 -0.86 4.90 -0.59
C LEU A 304 -2.11 4.07 -0.16
N PRO A 305 -2.01 3.05 0.72
CA PRO A 305 -3.17 2.37 1.29
C PRO A 305 -4.04 3.25 2.21
N ALA A 306 -3.52 4.36 2.73
CA ALA A 306 -4.27 5.34 3.51
C ALA A 306 -5.05 6.33 2.61
N PHE A 307 -5.53 5.87 1.46
CA PHE A 307 -6.31 6.68 0.52
C PHE A 307 -7.52 7.41 1.14
N PRO A 308 -8.20 6.92 2.22
CA PRO A 308 -9.28 7.70 2.85
C PRO A 308 -8.82 9.05 3.41
N ALA A 309 -7.52 9.28 3.61
CA ALA A 309 -6.96 10.56 4.01
C ALA A 309 -7.36 11.70 3.05
N PHE A 310 -7.57 11.39 1.77
CA PHE A 310 -7.95 12.39 0.77
C PHE A 310 -9.46 12.70 0.75
N LEU A 311 -10.29 12.03 1.56
CA LEU A 311 -11.75 12.26 1.59
C LEU A 311 -12.15 13.71 1.88
N PRO A 312 -11.56 14.43 2.87
CA PRO A 312 -11.93 15.82 3.10
C PRO A 312 -11.67 16.71 1.87
N VAL A 313 -10.54 16.48 1.19
CA VAL A 313 -10.18 17.20 -0.05
C VAL A 313 -11.14 16.85 -1.18
N ALA A 314 -11.48 15.56 -1.35
CA ALA A 314 -12.44 15.12 -2.35
C ALA A 314 -13.83 15.74 -2.12
N ARG A 315 -14.31 15.81 -0.87
CA ARG A 315 -15.57 16.48 -0.51
C ARG A 315 -15.54 17.98 -0.76
N LEU A 316 -14.42 18.64 -0.44
CA LEU A 316 -14.24 20.06 -0.70
C LEU A 316 -14.28 20.35 -2.21
N LEU A 317 -13.48 19.61 -2.99
CA LEU A 317 -13.45 19.73 -4.44
C LEU A 317 -14.81 19.42 -5.06
N ALA A 318 -15.56 18.43 -4.55
CA ALA A 318 -16.88 18.07 -5.08
C ALA A 318 -17.89 19.23 -5.03
N LYS A 319 -17.72 20.18 -4.10
CA LYS A 319 -18.54 21.39 -3.98
C LYS A 319 -18.07 22.52 -4.90
N ALA A 320 -16.83 22.48 -5.37
CA ALA A 320 -16.27 23.47 -6.28
C ALA A 320 -16.83 23.30 -7.71
N PRO A 321 -16.86 24.36 -8.53
CA PRO A 321 -17.25 24.24 -9.93
C PRO A 321 -16.27 23.34 -10.70
N THR A 322 -16.75 22.71 -11.78
CA THR A 322 -16.02 21.69 -12.53
C THR A 322 -14.68 22.22 -13.08
N TRP A 323 -14.60 23.49 -13.49
CA TRP A 323 -13.36 24.08 -13.99
C TRP A 323 -12.26 24.11 -12.92
N VAL A 324 -12.60 24.38 -11.65
CA VAL A 324 -11.63 24.34 -10.53
C VAL A 324 -11.11 22.92 -10.35
N GLN A 325 -12.00 21.93 -10.39
CA GLN A 325 -11.61 20.51 -10.29
C GLN A 325 -10.63 20.14 -11.40
N VAL A 326 -10.93 20.55 -12.64
CA VAL A 326 -10.07 20.28 -13.81
C VAL A 326 -8.71 20.94 -13.65
N VAL A 327 -8.65 22.24 -13.28
CA VAL A 327 -7.39 22.96 -13.10
C VAL A 327 -6.55 22.35 -11.98
N VAL A 328 -7.15 22.10 -10.81
CA VAL A 328 -6.45 21.48 -9.67
C VAL A 328 -5.91 20.11 -10.07
N MET A 329 -6.73 19.27 -10.68
CA MET A 329 -6.29 17.93 -11.09
C MET A 329 -5.25 17.98 -12.20
N ALA A 330 -5.32 18.93 -13.13
CA ALA A 330 -4.32 19.11 -14.18
C ALA A 330 -2.95 19.47 -13.59
N VAL A 331 -2.91 20.44 -12.66
CA VAL A 331 -1.67 20.86 -11.96
C VAL A 331 -1.09 19.70 -11.16
N LEU A 332 -1.91 19.01 -10.36
CA LEU A 332 -1.45 17.87 -9.57
C LEU A 332 -0.96 16.72 -10.46
N THR A 333 -1.65 16.46 -11.57
CA THR A 333 -1.26 15.43 -12.55
C THR A 333 0.07 15.78 -13.19
N ALA A 334 0.28 17.04 -13.59
CA ALA A 334 1.54 17.50 -14.18
C ALA A 334 2.70 17.35 -13.18
N ALA A 335 2.53 17.84 -11.95
CA ALA A 335 3.53 17.72 -10.89
C ALA A 335 3.85 16.25 -10.56
N SER A 336 2.82 15.41 -10.43
CA SER A 336 2.97 13.99 -10.15
C SER A 336 3.61 13.22 -11.32
N THR A 337 3.33 13.61 -12.58
CA THR A 337 3.99 13.04 -13.78
C THR A 337 5.46 13.41 -13.84
N TRP A 338 5.78 14.70 -13.68
CA TRP A 338 7.16 15.19 -13.66
C TRP A 338 7.97 14.47 -12.59
N TRP A 339 7.39 14.34 -11.39
CA TRP A 339 8.00 13.60 -10.30
C TRP A 339 8.17 12.11 -10.64
N GLY A 340 7.14 11.46 -11.17
CA GLY A 340 7.19 10.06 -11.56
C GLY A 340 8.30 9.76 -12.56
N VAL A 341 8.44 10.58 -13.61
CA VAL A 341 9.52 10.44 -14.62
C VAL A 341 10.90 10.62 -13.98
N TYR A 342 11.06 11.60 -13.09
CA TYR A 342 12.31 11.77 -12.34
C TYR A 342 12.66 10.54 -11.50
N MET A 343 11.66 9.91 -10.89
CA MET A 343 11.84 8.74 -10.03
C MET A 343 12.17 7.46 -10.80
N VAL A 344 11.58 7.22 -11.98
CA VAL A 344 11.92 6.05 -12.81
C VAL A 344 13.40 6.07 -13.23
N GLY A 345 13.94 7.26 -13.48
CA GLY A 345 15.37 7.45 -13.79
C GLY A 345 16.30 7.51 -12.58
N SER A 346 15.75 7.52 -11.36
CA SER A 346 16.53 7.56 -10.13
C SER A 346 17.24 6.24 -9.88
N ARG A 347 18.40 6.30 -9.20
CA ARG A 347 19.10 5.11 -8.71
C ARG A 347 18.45 4.50 -7.47
N TYR A 348 17.48 5.19 -6.87
CA TYR A 348 16.98 4.87 -5.53
C TYR A 348 15.59 4.24 -5.55
N SER A 349 15.43 3.15 -4.79
CA SER A 349 14.14 2.47 -4.67
C SER A 349 13.08 3.39 -4.04
N PRO A 350 11.85 3.41 -4.59
CA PRO A 350 10.71 4.19 -4.11
C PRO A 350 9.93 3.57 -2.95
#